data_AF-A0A4Y7U2M8-F1
#
_entry.id   AF-A0A4Y7U2M8-F1
#
_cell.length_a   1.000
_cell.length_b   1.000
_cell.length_c   1.000
_cell.angle_alpha   90.00
_cell.angle_beta   90.00
_cell.angle_gamma   90.00
#
_symmetry.space_group_name_H-M   'P 1'
#
loop_
_entity.id
_entity.type
_entity.pdbx_description
1 polymer ?
#
loop_
_entity_poly.entity_id
_entity_poly.type
_entity_poly.pdbx_seq_one_letter_code
_entity_poly.pdbx_strand_id
1 'polypeptide(L)'
;INNEEQGIWCRVASPDAGENRGFFFRPEIEDEVIIGFINEDPNNAIVLGMLHSSGKPAPITAADANHQKGIVTRSEMKVVFDDEKKSIGIETP
;
A
#
# COMPACT_ATOMS: atom_id res chain seq x y z
N ILE A 1 19.71 -11.32 -10.93
CA ILE A 1 18.99 -10.03 -10.97
C ILE A 1 19.98 -9.01 -11.48
N ASN A 2 19.74 -8.42 -12.65
CA ASN A 2 20.61 -7.37 -13.19
C ASN A 2 20.12 -6.04 -12.63
N ASN A 3 20.88 -5.42 -11.72
CA ASN A 3 20.50 -4.17 -11.07
C ASN A 3 20.66 -2.95 -12.00
N GLU A 4 21.25 -3.12 -13.18
CA GLU A 4 21.38 -2.07 -14.19
C GLU A 4 20.18 -2.01 -15.16
N GLU A 5 19.32 -3.03 -15.15
CA GLU A 5 18.10 -3.07 -15.97
C GLU A 5 16.92 -2.43 -15.23
N GLN A 6 16.08 -1.68 -15.95
CA GLN A 6 14.96 -0.91 -15.37
C GLN A 6 13.72 -1.76 -14.98
N GLY A 7 13.83 -3.09 -15.00
CA GLY A 7 12.71 -3.99 -14.75
C GLY A 7 11.64 -3.96 -15.85
N ILE A 8 10.43 -4.45 -15.54
CA ILE A 8 9.27 -4.46 -16.44
C ILE A 8 8.13 -3.61 -15.88
N TRP A 9 7.31 -3.05 -16.78
CA TRP A 9 6.10 -2.33 -16.39
C TRP A 9 5.03 -3.30 -15.88
N CYS A 10 4.51 -3.03 -14.70
CA CYS A 10 3.45 -3.82 -14.06
C CYS A 10 2.23 -2.95 -13.79
N ARG A 11 1.02 -3.50 -14.03
CA ARG A 11 -0.23 -2.88 -13.57
C ARG A 11 -0.36 -3.10 -12.05
N VAL A 12 -1.05 -2.18 -11.36
CA VAL A 12 -1.32 -2.30 -9.91
C VAL A 12 -2.78 -2.67 -9.72
N ALA A 13 -3.03 -3.70 -8.92
CA ALA A 13 -4.36 -4.04 -8.46
C ALA A 13 -4.84 -2.97 -7.47
N SER A 14 -6.00 -2.37 -7.75
CA SER A 14 -6.65 -1.38 -6.88
C SER A 14 -7.95 -1.95 -6.31
N PRO A 15 -8.35 -1.60 -5.07
CA PRO A 15 -9.62 -1.99 -4.48
C PRO A 15 -10.87 -1.57 -5.28
N ASP A 16 -10.83 -0.43 -5.98
CA ASP A 16 -11.85 0.01 -6.95
C ASP A 16 -11.13 0.69 -8.12
N ALA A 17 -11.56 0.38 -9.34
CA ALA A 17 -10.99 0.93 -10.57
C ALA A 17 -12.06 0.98 -11.67
N GLY A 18 -12.47 2.18 -12.04
CA GLY A 18 -13.43 2.41 -13.12
C GLY A 18 -13.17 3.72 -13.84
N GLU A 19 -13.97 3.99 -14.87
CA GLU A 19 -13.91 5.26 -15.58
C GLU A 19 -14.24 6.41 -14.63
N ASN A 20 -13.29 7.33 -14.42
CA ASN A 20 -13.39 8.50 -13.53
C ASN A 20 -13.77 8.20 -12.06
N ARG A 21 -13.52 6.97 -11.57
CA ARG A 21 -13.70 6.59 -10.15
C ARG A 21 -12.70 5.52 -9.72
N GLY A 22 -12.38 5.48 -8.43
CA GLY A 22 -11.63 4.37 -7.86
C GLY A 22 -10.79 4.74 -6.64
N PHE A 23 -9.97 3.79 -6.24
CA PHE A 23 -8.99 3.93 -5.15
C PHE A 23 -7.59 4.08 -5.76
N PHE A 24 -6.97 5.26 -5.55
CA PHE A 24 -5.69 5.60 -6.17
C PHE A 24 -4.60 5.78 -5.12
N PHE A 25 -3.88 4.70 -4.84
CA PHE A 25 -2.68 4.69 -4.00
C PHE A 25 -1.59 3.93 -4.74
N ARG A 26 -0.55 4.65 -5.16
CA ARG A 26 0.60 4.10 -5.87
C ARG A 26 1.74 3.87 -4.89
N PRO A 27 2.51 2.78 -5.04
CA PRO A 27 3.76 2.62 -4.32
C PRO A 27 4.69 3.81 -4.61
N GLU A 28 5.47 4.20 -3.61
CA GLU A 28 6.54 5.17 -3.81
C GLU A 28 7.80 4.50 -4.35
N ILE A 29 8.77 5.32 -4.77
CA ILE A 29 10.10 4.83 -5.16
C ILE A 29 10.71 4.08 -3.97
N GLU A 30 11.34 2.93 -4.26
CA GLU A 30 11.92 2.00 -3.29
C GLU A 30 10.92 1.23 -2.40
N ASP A 31 9.60 1.34 -2.60
CA ASP A 31 8.64 0.54 -1.81
C ASP A 31 8.66 -0.94 -2.20
N GLU A 32 8.48 -1.78 -1.18
CA GLU A 32 8.39 -3.23 -1.35
C GLU A 32 6.98 -3.61 -1.81
N VAL A 33 6.90 -4.38 -2.90
CA VAL A 33 5.63 -4.83 -3.49
C VAL A 33 5.63 -6.34 -3.70
N ILE A 34 4.43 -6.94 -3.68
CA ILE A 34 4.22 -8.32 -4.11
C ILE A 34 3.81 -8.32 -5.58
N ILE A 35 4.49 -9.13 -6.39
CA ILE A 35 4.16 -9.36 -7.80
C ILE A 35 3.49 -10.73 -7.97
N GLY A 36 2.41 -10.77 -8.73
CA GLY A 36 1.80 -11.98 -9.27
C GLY A 36 1.94 -12.04 -10.79
N PHE A 37 2.04 -13.24 -11.33
CA PHE A 37 2.14 -13.48 -12.77
C PHE A 37 0.88 -14.17 -13.27
N ILE A 38 0.16 -13.55 -14.22
CA ILE A 38 -1.04 -14.15 -14.79
C ILE A 38 -0.61 -15.35 -15.64
N ASN A 39 -1.27 -16.50 -15.43
CA ASN A 39 -0.99 -17.75 -16.15
C ASN A 39 0.48 -18.18 -16.06
N GLU A 40 1.17 -17.86 -14.96
CA GLU A 40 2.59 -18.16 -14.76
C GLU A 40 3.52 -17.54 -15.82
N ASP A 41 3.04 -16.50 -16.53
CA ASP A 41 3.83 -15.80 -17.55
C ASP A 41 4.54 -14.57 -16.94
N PRO A 42 5.88 -14.56 -16.88
CA PRO A 42 6.64 -13.43 -16.33
C PRO A 42 6.46 -12.13 -17.12
N ASN A 43 6.00 -12.18 -18.38
CA ASN A 43 5.67 -11.00 -19.17
C ASN A 43 4.34 -10.36 -18.76
N ASN A 44 3.51 -11.08 -18.01
CA ASN A 44 2.18 -10.65 -17.57
C ASN A 44 2.13 -10.45 -16.04
N ALA A 45 3.01 -9.57 -15.55
CA ALA A 45 3.14 -9.24 -14.14
C ALA A 45 2.12 -8.18 -13.66
N ILE A 46 1.63 -8.36 -12.44
CA ILE A 46 0.73 -7.45 -11.73
C ILE A 46 1.23 -7.26 -10.30
N VAL A 47 1.31 -6.00 -9.86
CA VAL A 47 1.50 -5.66 -8.45
C VAL A 47 0.20 -5.95 -7.70
N LEU A 48 0.24 -6.87 -6.74
CA LEU A 48 -0.91 -7.28 -5.93
C LEU A 48 -1.11 -6.39 -4.70
N GLY A 49 -0.04 -5.76 -4.21
CA GLY A 49 -0.06 -4.93 -3.02
C GLY A 49 1.33 -4.50 -2.58
N MET A 50 1.39 -3.78 -1.48
CA MET A 50 2.61 -3.25 -0.85
C MET A 50 2.84 -3.95 0.49
N LEU A 51 4.10 -3.96 0.93
CA LEU A 51 4.51 -4.60 2.17
C LEU A 51 5.24 -3.62 3.09
N HIS A 52 4.96 -3.74 4.39
CA HIS A 52 5.82 -3.18 5.43
C HIS A 52 6.91 -4.19 5.79
N SER A 53 8.10 -3.67 6.07
CA SER A 53 9.27 -4.45 6.48
C SER A 53 9.97 -3.79 7.66
N SER A 54 11.03 -4.40 8.18
CA SER A 54 11.86 -3.75 9.20
C SER A 54 12.54 -2.47 8.70
N GLY A 55 12.76 -2.34 7.38
CA GLY A 55 13.30 -1.12 6.77
C GLY A 55 12.25 -0.04 6.54
N LYS A 56 10.99 -0.44 6.33
CA LYS A 56 9.83 0.44 6.12
C LYS A 56 8.65 0.00 6.99
N PRO A 57 8.70 0.24 8.32
CA PRO A 57 7.68 -0.25 9.24
C PRO A 57 6.34 0.44 9.02
N ALA A 58 5.27 -0.22 9.48
CA ALA A 58 3.93 0.37 9.46
C ALA A 58 3.85 1.59 10.39
N PRO A 59 3.09 2.64 10.01
CA PRO A 59 2.94 3.85 10.82
C PRO A 59 2.14 3.62 12.11
N ILE A 60 1.33 2.55 12.15
CA ILE A 60 0.61 2.10 13.34
C ILE A 60 1.24 0.78 13.78
N THR A 61 1.73 0.74 15.02
CA THR A 61 2.35 -0.47 15.57
C THR A 61 1.30 -1.57 15.71
N ALA A 62 1.60 -2.74 15.14
CA ALA A 62 0.76 -3.91 15.31
C ALA A 62 0.72 -4.33 16.78
N ALA A 63 -0.48 -4.59 17.28
CA ALA A 63 -0.73 -5.11 18.62
C ALA A 63 -1.94 -6.04 18.56
N ASP A 64 -2.01 -7.03 19.46
CA ASP A 64 -3.10 -8.02 19.47
C ASP A 64 -4.50 -7.38 19.56
N ALA A 65 -4.61 -6.27 20.30
CA ALA A 65 -5.86 -5.53 20.46
C ALA A 65 -6.28 -4.78 19.18
N ASN A 66 -5.32 -4.34 18.35
CA ASN A 66 -5.51 -3.73 17.03
C ASN A 66 -6.66 -2.70 16.93
N HIS A 67 -6.75 -1.77 17.89
CA HIS A 67 -7.83 -0.79 17.96
C HIS A 67 -7.71 0.35 16.94
N GLN A 68 -6.51 0.61 16.43
CA GLN A 68 -6.24 1.71 15.49
C GLN A 68 -6.03 1.17 14.08
N LYS A 69 -6.79 1.71 13.12
CA LYS A 69 -6.72 1.33 11.70
C LYS A 69 -6.87 2.58 10.86
N GLY A 70 -6.15 2.71 9.75
CA GLY A 70 -6.28 3.91 8.96
C GLY A 70 -5.25 4.07 7.86
N ILE A 71 -5.24 5.26 7.28
CA ILE A 71 -4.31 5.68 6.23
C ILE A 71 -3.46 6.80 6.80
N VAL A 72 -2.15 6.67 6.62
CA VAL A 72 -1.16 7.72 6.91
C VAL A 72 -0.36 7.94 5.64
N THR A 73 -0.32 9.18 5.17
CA THR A 73 0.46 9.55 3.97
C THR A 73 1.90 9.90 4.33
N ARG A 74 2.81 9.95 3.35
CA ARG A 74 4.21 10.38 3.55
C ARG A 74 4.32 11.75 4.21
N SER A 75 3.39 12.66 3.93
CA SER A 75 3.33 13.99 4.54
C SER A 75 2.54 14.00 5.84
N GLU A 76 2.43 12.87 6.54
CA GLU A 76 1.80 12.73 7.85
C GLU A 76 0.32 13.18 7.95
N MET A 77 -0.39 13.35 6.84
CA MET A 77 -1.85 13.45 6.85
C MET A 77 -2.46 12.09 7.20
N LYS A 78 -3.45 12.10 8.09
CA LYS A 78 -4.01 10.88 8.70
C LYS A 78 -5.53 10.84 8.61
N VAL A 79 -6.07 9.66 8.31
CA VAL A 79 -7.46 9.29 8.57
C VAL A 79 -7.44 7.98 9.36
N VAL A 80 -7.76 8.04 10.65
CA VAL A 80 -7.60 6.92 11.59
C VAL A 80 -8.90 6.64 12.32
N PHE A 81 -9.31 5.38 12.30
CA PHE A 81 -10.40 4.81 13.08
C PHE A 81 -9.83 4.26 14.38
N ASP A 82 -10.48 4.60 15.49
CA ASP A 82 -10.17 4.09 16.83
C ASP A 82 -11.41 3.35 17.37
N ASP A 83 -11.34 2.02 17.40
CA ASP A 83 -12.43 1.15 17.81
C ASP A 83 -12.68 1.17 19.34
N GLU A 84 -11.68 1.55 20.13
CA GLU A 84 -11.80 1.68 21.59
C GLU A 84 -12.59 2.94 21.96
N LYS A 85 -12.22 4.07 21.34
CA LYS A 85 -12.91 5.36 21.53
C LYS A 85 -14.17 5.49 20.67
N LYS A 86 -14.33 4.62 19.66
CA LYS A 86 -15.38 4.68 18.63
C LYS A 86 -15.38 6.02 17.89
N SER A 87 -14.20 6.43 17.44
CA SER A 87 -13.98 7.75 16.81
C SER A 87 -13.22 7.65 15.50
N ILE A 88 -13.36 8.69 14.67
CA ILE A 88 -12.56 8.90 13.46
C ILE A 88 -11.78 10.19 13.65
N GLY A 89 -10.45 10.11 13.55
CA GLY A 89 -9.54 11.25 13.53
C GLY A 89 -9.14 11.60 12.10
N ILE A 90 -9.21 12.88 11.75
CA ILE A 90 -8.68 13.44 10.49
C ILE A 90 -7.70 14.53 10.89
N GLU A 91 -6.42 14.32 10.59
CA GLU A 91 -5.33 15.19 11.03
C GLU A 91 -4.45 15.59 9.84
N THR A 92 -4.00 16.84 9.87
CA THR A 92 -2.92 17.35 9.02
C THR A 92 -1.73 17.73 9.91
N PRO A 93 -0.50 17.73 9.37
CA PRO A 93 0.68 18.23 10.09
C PRO A 93 0.52 19.68 10.58
#